data_AF-Q1Q5D1-F1
#
_entry.id   AF-Q1Q5D1-F1
#
_cell.length_a   1.000
_cell.length_b   1.000
_cell.length_c   1.000
_cell.angle_alpha   90.00
_cell.angle_beta   90.00
_cell.angle_gamma   90.00
#
_symmetry.space_group_name_H-M   'P 1'
#
loop_
_entity.id
_entity.type
_entity.pdbx_description
1 polymer ?
#
loop_
_entity_poly.entity_id
_entity_poly.type
_entity_poly.pdbx_seq_one_letter_code
_entity_poly.pdbx_strand_id
1 'polypeptide(L)' 'MSKVYNKSSEKIEKARKSECPRCKGFGSTTADWGKDEKCHLCCGAGVVWLSGLGWTRPVGKRMEDSKLY' A
#
# COMPACT_ATOMS: atom_id res chain seq x y z
N MET A 1 -4.65 15.89 -3.25
CA MET A 1 -5.15 14.81 -2.35
C MET A 1 -5.30 13.53 -3.16
N SER A 2 -4.89 12.38 -2.62
CA SER A 2 -5.02 11.08 -3.31
C SER A 2 -6.24 10.32 -2.81
N LYS A 3 -6.66 9.30 -3.57
CA LYS A 3 -7.79 8.44 -3.26
C LYS A 3 -7.39 6.96 -3.32
N VAL A 4 -8.11 6.11 -2.61
CA VAL A 4 -8.02 4.63 -2.69
C VAL A 4 -9.42 4.06 -2.81
N TYR A 5 -9.53 2.86 -3.38
CA TYR A 5 -10.80 2.17 -3.55
C TYR A 5 -10.97 1.12 -2.47
N ASN A 6 -12.02 1.26 -1.65
CA ASN A 6 -12.43 0.24 -0.71
C ASN A 6 -13.34 -0.77 -1.43
N LYS A 7 -12.83 -1.99 -1.63
CA LYS A 7 -13.56 -3.04 -2.35
C LYS A 7 -14.68 -3.65 -1.51
N SER A 8 -14.61 -3.59 -0.18
CA SER A 8 -15.67 -4.12 0.70
C SER A 8 -16.92 -3.26 0.70
N SER A 9 -16.77 -1.94 0.59
CA SER A 9 -17.91 -1.01 0.57
C SER A 9 -18.18 -0.39 -0.80
N GLU A 10 -17.40 -0.76 -1.82
CA GLU A 10 -17.44 -0.22 -3.19
C GLU A 10 -17.39 1.31 -3.26
N LYS A 11 -16.56 1.92 -2.39
CA LYS A 11 -16.46 3.39 -2.27
C LYS A 11 -15.03 3.87 -2.43
N ILE A 12 -14.92 5.10 -2.95
CA ILE A 12 -13.64 5.79 -3.04
C ILE A 12 -13.42 6.59 -1.76
N GLU A 13 -12.28 6.37 -1.12
CA GLU A 13 -11.91 7.01 0.14
C GLU A 13 -10.78 8.02 -0.06
N LYS A 14 -10.80 9.07 0.75
CA LYS A 14 -9.66 10.00 0.84
C LYS A 14 -8.49 9.25 1.47
N ALA A 15 -7.31 9.41 0.88
CA ALA A 15 -6.11 8.76 1.36
C ALA A 15 -4.97 9.76 1.53
N ARG A 16 -4.12 9.47 2.51
CA ARG A 16 -2.87 10.21 2.76
C ARG A 16 -1.68 9.35 2.40
N LYS A 17 -0.58 9.98 1.99
CA LYS A 17 0.69 9.27 1.82
C LYS A 17 1.17 8.86 3.20
N SER A 18 1.52 7.61 3.37
CA SER A 18 2.02 7.07 4.64
C SER A 18 3.11 6.05 4.36
N GLU A 19 3.96 5.80 5.34
CA GLU A 19 4.91 4.69 5.28
C GLU A 19 4.16 3.38 5.08
N CYS A 20 4.74 2.50 4.28
CA CYS A 20 4.17 1.19 4.03
C CYS A 20 4.12 0.42 5.36
N PRO A 21 2.93 0.07 5.87
CA PRO A 21 2.82 -0.54 7.18
C PRO A 21 3.39 -1.97 7.23
N ARG A 22 3.61 -2.61 6.06
CA ARG A 22 4.25 -3.93 5.89
C ARG A 22 5.76 -3.89 6.04
N CYS A 23 6.42 -3.10 5.20
CA CYS A 23 7.88 -3.00 5.20
C CYS A 23 8.39 -1.81 6.00
N LYS A 24 7.54 -1.10 6.74
CA LYS A 24 7.94 0.04 7.60
C LYS A 24 8.84 1.07 6.91
N GLY A 25 8.58 1.35 5.63
CA GLY A 25 9.39 2.30 4.85
C GLY A 25 10.53 1.68 4.04
N PHE A 26 10.97 0.46 4.32
CA PHE A 26 12.16 -0.14 3.69
C PHE A 26 11.99 -0.47 2.21
N GLY A 27 10.76 -0.68 1.74
CA GLY A 27 10.49 -1.07 0.34
C GLY A 27 10.76 -2.55 0.05
N SER A 28 11.51 -3.25 0.89
CA SER A 28 11.66 -4.72 0.88
C SER A 28 11.12 -5.32 2.18
N THR A 29 10.81 -6.62 2.14
CA THR A 29 10.58 -7.39 3.36
C THR A 29 11.55 -8.55 3.38
N THR A 30 12.29 -8.72 4.47
CA THR A 30 13.04 -9.94 4.80
C THR A 30 12.04 -11.05 5.19
N ALA A 31 11.19 -11.46 4.26
CA ALA A 31 10.17 -12.46 4.54
C ALA A 31 10.78 -13.87 4.56
N ASP A 32 11.74 -14.17 3.68
CA ASP A 32 12.31 -15.51 3.60
C ASP A 32 13.77 -15.48 3.12
N TRP A 33 14.69 -15.91 3.99
CA TRP A 33 15.96 -16.55 3.62
C TRP A 33 16.77 -15.90 2.48
N GLY A 34 17.21 -14.65 2.67
CA GLY A 34 18.34 -14.07 1.92
C GLY A 34 18.04 -13.57 0.50
N LYS A 35 16.77 -13.44 0.10
CA LYS A 35 16.41 -12.70 -1.12
C LYS A 35 15.66 -11.42 -0.77
N ASP A 36 16.22 -10.27 -1.15
CA ASP A 36 15.54 -8.99 -1.10
C ASP A 36 14.39 -8.97 -2.10
N GLU A 37 13.21 -9.41 -1.66
CA GLU A 37 11.99 -9.25 -2.45
C GLU A 37 11.35 -7.90 -2.18
N LYS A 38 10.97 -7.22 -3.27
CA LYS A 38 10.22 -5.97 -3.19
C LYS A 38 8.93 -6.22 -2.42
N CYS A 39 8.67 -5.40 -1.40
CA CYS A 39 7.47 -5.48 -0.60
C CYS A 39 6.24 -5.33 -1.51
N HIS A 40 5.44 -6.38 -1.64
CA HIS A 40 4.32 -6.40 -2.59
C HIS A 40 3.23 -5.37 -2.29
N LEU A 41 3.14 -4.87 -1.05
CA LEU A 41 2.14 -3.86 -0.68
C LEU A 41 2.47 -2.48 -1.26
N CYS A 42 3.74 -2.09 -1.24
CA CYS A 42 4.21 -0.80 -1.76
C CYS A 42 4.96 -0.93 -3.09
N CYS A 43 5.06 -2.16 -3.62
CA CYS A 43 5.82 -2.51 -4.82
C CYS A 43 7.27 -2.00 -4.82
N GLY A 44 7.94 -1.98 -3.67
CA GLY A 44 9.31 -1.44 -3.56
C GLY A 44 9.40 0.02 -3.15
N ALA A 45 8.30 0.78 -3.12
CA ALA A 45 8.35 2.22 -2.90
C ALA A 45 8.58 2.64 -1.45
N GLY A 46 8.42 1.73 -0.48
CA GLY A 46 8.46 2.07 0.96
C GLY A 46 7.25 2.86 1.46
N VAL A 47 6.41 3.40 0.57
CA VAL A 47 5.25 4.24 0.89
C VAL A 47 3.99 3.78 0.16
N VAL A 48 2.83 4.06 0.74
CA VAL A 48 1.51 3.78 0.17
C VAL A 48 0.57 4.97 0.37
N TRP A 49 -0.52 4.99 -0.38
CA TRP A 49 -1.71 5.77 -0.04
C TRP A 49 -2.54 4.97 0.93
N LEU A 50 -2.80 5.50 2.13
CA LEU A 50 -3.57 4.85 3.19
C LEU A 50 -4.84 5.65 3.48
N SER A 51 -6.00 4.99 3.44
CA SER A 51 -7.25 5.59 3.94
C SER A 51 -7.44 5.40 5.43
N GLY A 52 -8.45 6.07 6.00
CA GLY A 52 -8.82 5.90 7.41
C GLY A 52 -9.29 4.50 7.78
N LEU A 53 -9.73 3.69 6.82
CA LEU A 53 -10.24 2.33 7.03
C LEU A 53 -9.20 1.23 6.73
N GLY A 54 -7.92 1.58 6.61
CA GLY A 54 -6.84 0.60 6.38
C GLY A 54 -6.63 0.19 4.93
N TRP A 55 -7.42 0.71 3.98
CA TRP A 55 -7.20 0.44 2.56
C TRP A 55 -5.95 1.15 2.08
N THR A 56 -5.09 0.38 1.42
CA THR A 56 -3.82 0.84 0.89
C THR A 56 -3.78 0.75 -0.62
N ARG A 57 -3.03 1.66 -1.25
CA ARG A 57 -2.69 1.61 -2.68
C ARG A 57 -1.22 1.98 -2.88
N PRO A 58 -0.43 1.19 -3.62
CA PRO A 58 0.93 1.58 -3.96
C PRO A 58 0.96 2.92 -4.70
N VAL A 59 1.99 3.73 -4.45
CA VAL A 59 2.17 5.00 -5.17
C VAL A 59 2.41 4.72 -6.66
N GLY A 60 1.73 5.47 -7.54
CA GLY A 60 1.85 5.30 -9.00
C GLY A 60 1.00 4.16 -9.58
N LYS A 61 0.24 3.42 -8.76
CA LYS A 61 -0.68 2.37 -9.22
C LYS A 61 -2.12 2.86 -9.33
N ARG A 62 -2.96 2.09 -10.06
CA ARG A 62 -4.36 2.48 -10.32
C ARG A 62 -5.21 2.24 -9.08
N MET A 63 -6.41 2.82 -9.02
CA MET A 63 -7.26 2.71 -7.81
C MET A 63 -7.76 1.29 -7.57
N GLU A 64 -7.92 0.51 -8.62
CA GLU A 64 -8.35 -0.90 -8.63
C GLU A 64 -7.32 -1.81 -7.96
N ASP A 65 -6.05 -1.38 -7.93
CA ASP A 65 -4.95 -2.07 -7.25
C ASP A 65 -4.98 -1.89 -5.71
N SER A 66 -6.00 -1.19 -5.19
CA SER A 66 -6.17 -1.01 -3.74
C SER A 66 -6.40 -2.36 -3.04
N LYS A 67 -5.75 -2.53 -1.89
CA LYS A 67 -5.82 -3.73 -1.05
C LYS A 67 -6.02 -3.33 0.41
N LEU A 68 -6.80 -4.11 1.15
CA LEU A 68 -6.85 -3.98 2.60
C LEU A 68 -5.51 -4.45 3.16
N TYR A 69 -4.90 -3.63 4.00
CA TYR A 69 -3.69 -3.96 4.72
C TYR A 69 -3.99 -4.22 6.19
#